data_AF-A0A257UK26-F1
#
_entry.id   AF-A0A257UK26-F1
#
_cell.length_a   1.000
_cell.length_b   1.000
_cell.length_c   1.000
_cell.angle_alpha   90.00
_cell.angle_beta   90.00
_cell.angle_gamma   90.00
#
_symmetry.space_group_name_H-M   'P 1'
#
loop_
_entity.id
_entity.type
_entity.pdbx_description
1 polymer ?
#
loop_
_entity_poly.entity_id
_entity_poly.type
_entity_poly.pdbx_seq_one_letter_code
_entity_poly.pdbx_strand_id
1 'polypeptide(L)'
;MTRAAAGCAALVVALAVACAPAAGDVAPTPSPGPAARVGRAIDHAWDQATDSVGEALLVVRVRVALLDRLKEDGLRVSIATHDGAVELSGAVKNRSSVELATRAAASVKGVRSVRSRVTVADGTQGPEPPVARVVGSVERSVGDALLEARIKTRLLEQLGKVAFKVDVDAADGVVTLSGAVPDAARKRLAAGIARSTSGVQDVRDLLTVKE
;
A
#
# COMPACT_ATOMS: atom_id res chain seq x y z
N MET A 1 47.05 -42.70 -45.18
CA MET A 1 46.19 -43.76 -44.62
C MET A 1 44.82 -43.61 -45.31
N THR A 2 44.64 -44.28 -46.46
CA THR A 2 43.63 -45.35 -46.70
C THR A 2 42.19 -44.79 -46.80
N ARG A 3 41.60 -44.47 -47.96
CA ARG A 3 41.11 -45.26 -49.14
C ARG A 3 39.81 -46.05 -48.87
N ALA A 4 38.93 -46.07 -49.90
CA ALA A 4 37.81 -47.01 -50.19
C ALA A 4 36.39 -46.59 -49.72
N ALA A 5 35.41 -46.33 -50.60
CA ALA A 5 34.67 -47.17 -51.58
C ALA A 5 33.37 -47.74 -50.95
N ALA A 6 32.19 -47.33 -51.44
CA ALA A 6 31.38 -48.01 -52.46
C ALA A 6 30.59 -49.22 -51.92
N GLY A 7 29.31 -49.32 -52.27
CA GLY A 7 28.63 -50.61 -52.28
C GLY A 7 27.14 -50.58 -51.94
N CYS A 8 26.31 -50.61 -52.98
CA CYS A 8 24.94 -51.14 -52.94
C CYS A 8 24.88 -52.52 -52.27
N ALA A 9 23.81 -52.80 -51.52
CA ALA A 9 23.18 -54.12 -51.51
C ALA A 9 21.78 -54.01 -50.90
N ALA A 10 20.77 -54.16 -51.76
CA ALA A 10 19.47 -54.64 -51.34
C ALA A 10 19.60 -56.10 -50.89
N LEU A 11 19.02 -56.47 -49.75
CA LEU A 11 18.49 -57.82 -49.58
C LEU A 11 17.34 -57.82 -48.58
N VAL A 12 16.27 -58.45 -49.04
CA VAL A 12 14.97 -58.66 -48.41
C VAL A 12 15.03 -59.91 -47.52
N VAL A 13 14.05 -60.02 -46.61
CA VAL A 13 13.36 -61.27 -46.15
C VAL A 13 13.48 -61.58 -44.64
N ALA A 14 12.45 -61.13 -43.91
CA ALA A 14 11.48 -61.88 -43.09
C ALA A 14 11.88 -62.83 -41.93
N LEU A 15 11.33 -62.55 -40.73
CA LEU A 15 10.43 -63.38 -39.86
C LEU A 15 10.43 -62.75 -38.44
N ALA A 16 9.38 -62.13 -37.90
CA ALA A 16 8.07 -62.62 -37.39
C ALA A 16 8.03 -62.84 -35.84
N VAL A 17 6.94 -62.34 -35.21
CA VAL A 17 6.33 -62.66 -33.88
C VAL A 17 6.93 -61.88 -32.66
N ALA A 18 6.23 -61.20 -31.71
CA ALA A 18 4.82 -61.13 -31.27
C ALA A 18 4.45 -59.84 -30.45
N CYS A 19 3.18 -59.42 -30.59
CA CYS A 19 2.19 -58.92 -29.61
C CYS A 19 2.39 -57.67 -28.70
N ALA A 20 1.61 -56.59 -28.97
CA ALA A 20 0.85 -55.82 -27.97
C ALA A 20 -0.32 -55.02 -28.65
N PRO A 21 -1.50 -54.86 -28.02
CA PRO A 21 -2.76 -54.55 -28.71
C PRO A 21 -3.11 -53.05 -28.80
N ALA A 22 -3.84 -52.74 -29.88
CA ALA A 22 -4.88 -51.73 -30.06
C ALA A 22 -4.68 -50.30 -29.50
N ALA A 23 -4.54 -49.35 -30.43
CA ALA A 23 -4.88 -47.96 -30.22
C ALA A 23 -6.35 -47.85 -29.77
N GLY A 24 -6.56 -47.40 -28.52
CA GLY A 24 -7.87 -47.03 -28.03
C GLY A 24 -8.21 -45.62 -28.50
N ASP A 25 -9.23 -45.50 -29.34
CA ASP A 25 -9.90 -44.26 -29.69
C ASP A 25 -10.19 -43.44 -28.43
N VAL A 26 -9.63 -42.23 -28.33
CA VAL A 26 -10.10 -41.23 -27.36
C VAL A 26 -11.43 -40.70 -27.86
N ALA A 27 -12.52 -41.39 -27.50
CA ALA A 27 -13.86 -40.93 -27.80
C ALA A 27 -14.05 -39.49 -27.27
N PRO A 28 -14.62 -38.55 -28.06
CA PRO A 28 -14.98 -37.25 -27.53
C PRO A 28 -15.95 -37.45 -26.36
N THR A 29 -15.64 -36.86 -25.20
CA THR A 29 -16.50 -36.98 -24.03
C THR A 29 -17.91 -36.50 -24.39
N PRO A 30 -18.96 -37.31 -24.12
CA PRO A 30 -20.31 -36.94 -24.51
C PRO A 30 -20.69 -35.64 -23.83
N SER A 31 -21.15 -34.67 -24.63
CA SER A 31 -21.64 -33.40 -24.11
C SER A 31 -22.82 -33.68 -23.16
N PRO A 32 -22.74 -33.21 -21.90
CA PRO A 32 -23.71 -33.57 -20.87
C PRO A 32 -25.11 -33.13 -21.27
N GLY A 33 -26.07 -34.04 -21.11
CA GLY A 33 -27.47 -33.80 -21.44
C GLY A 33 -28.08 -32.64 -20.64
N PRO A 34 -29.26 -32.14 -21.05
CA PRO A 34 -29.90 -30.98 -20.44
C PRO A 34 -30.05 -31.09 -18.91
N ALA A 35 -30.45 -32.25 -18.41
CA ALA A 35 -30.62 -32.51 -16.97
C ALA A 35 -29.30 -32.44 -16.19
N ALA A 36 -28.20 -32.96 -16.76
CA ALA A 36 -26.88 -32.90 -16.13
C ALA A 36 -26.32 -31.47 -16.10
N ARG A 37 -26.66 -30.63 -17.09
CA ARG A 37 -26.27 -29.20 -17.08
C ARG A 37 -27.02 -28.42 -15.99
N VAL A 38 -28.30 -28.69 -15.80
CA VAL A 38 -29.11 -28.07 -14.74
C VAL A 38 -28.62 -28.51 -13.36
N GLY A 39 -28.35 -29.80 -13.17
CA GLY A 39 -27.76 -30.32 -11.93
C GLY A 39 -26.48 -29.60 -11.56
N ARG A 40 -25.51 -29.53 -12.48
CA ARG A 40 -24.25 -28.82 -12.23
C ARG A 40 -24.42 -27.32 -12.00
N ALA A 41 -25.35 -26.66 -12.68
CA ALA A 41 -25.61 -25.23 -12.46
C ALA A 41 -26.16 -24.98 -11.05
N ILE A 42 -27.01 -25.87 -10.54
CA ILE A 42 -27.55 -25.81 -9.18
C ILE A 42 -26.43 -26.11 -8.17
N ASP A 43 -25.64 -27.16 -8.39
CA ASP A 43 -24.52 -27.53 -7.50
C ASP A 43 -23.51 -26.39 -7.35
N HIS A 44 -23.09 -25.76 -8.46
CA HIS A 44 -22.18 -24.61 -8.42
C HIS A 44 -22.78 -23.37 -7.76
N ALA A 45 -24.10 -23.16 -7.87
CA ALA A 45 -24.77 -22.06 -7.19
C ALA A 45 -24.82 -22.27 -5.67
N TRP A 46 -25.01 -23.51 -5.21
CA TRP A 46 -24.95 -23.87 -3.80
C TRP A 46 -23.52 -23.71 -3.24
N ASP A 47 -22.51 -24.21 -3.94
CA ASP A 47 -21.11 -24.08 -3.54
C ASP A 47 -20.70 -22.61 -3.41
N GLN A 48 -21.04 -21.77 -4.40
CA GLN A 48 -20.77 -20.33 -4.37
C GLN A 48 -21.44 -19.62 -3.18
N ALA A 49 -22.66 -20.02 -2.81
CA ALA A 49 -23.37 -19.46 -1.67
C ALA A 49 -22.70 -19.85 -0.34
N THR A 50 -22.29 -21.11 -0.18
CA THR A 50 -21.57 -21.57 1.02
C THR A 50 -20.18 -20.96 1.14
N ASP A 51 -19.47 -20.79 0.02
CA ASP A 51 -18.14 -20.19 0.00
C ASP A 51 -18.18 -18.70 0.35
N SER A 52 -19.18 -17.96 -0.16
CA SER A 52 -19.38 -16.53 0.16
C SER A 52 -19.59 -16.29 1.66
N VAL A 53 -20.38 -17.15 2.32
CA VAL A 53 -20.59 -17.08 3.78
C VAL A 53 -19.32 -17.49 4.54
N GLY A 54 -18.59 -18.49 4.03
CA GLY A 54 -17.32 -18.95 4.59
C GLY A 54 -16.24 -17.86 4.57
N GLU A 55 -16.14 -17.09 3.48
CA GLU A 55 -15.21 -15.98 3.32
C GLU A 55 -15.53 -14.83 4.28
N ALA A 56 -16.80 -14.43 4.39
CA ALA A 56 -17.21 -13.39 5.33
C ALA A 56 -16.85 -13.77 6.78
N LEU A 57 -17.09 -15.03 7.17
CA LEU A 57 -16.70 -15.54 8.49
C LEU A 57 -15.18 -15.61 8.66
N LEU A 58 -14.43 -15.84 7.59
CA LEU A 58 -12.97 -15.87 7.62
C LEU A 58 -12.40 -14.48 7.90
N VAL A 59 -12.93 -13.43 7.28
CA VAL A 59 -12.55 -12.03 7.59
C VAL A 59 -12.75 -11.72 9.06
N VAL A 60 -13.90 -12.10 9.63
CA VAL A 60 -14.21 -11.86 11.04
C VAL A 60 -13.23 -12.60 11.96
N ARG A 61 -12.95 -13.89 11.68
CA ARG A 61 -11.97 -14.66 12.47
C ARG A 61 -10.56 -14.07 12.40
N VAL A 62 -10.13 -13.65 11.21
CA VAL A 62 -8.83 -12.97 11.03
C VAL A 62 -8.80 -11.65 11.78
N ARG A 63 -9.88 -10.87 11.73
CA ARG A 63 -9.98 -9.62 12.48
C ARG A 63 -9.84 -9.86 13.98
N VAL A 64 -10.54 -10.84 14.55
CA VAL A 64 -10.45 -11.17 15.98
C VAL A 64 -9.01 -11.57 16.35
N ALA A 65 -8.36 -12.43 15.56
CA ALA A 65 -6.98 -12.84 15.80
C ALA A 65 -5.98 -11.67 15.75
N LEU A 66 -6.19 -10.72 14.83
CA LEU A 66 -5.36 -9.52 14.74
C LEU A 66 -5.59 -8.60 15.95
N LEU A 67 -6.82 -8.42 16.40
CA LEU A 67 -7.11 -7.57 17.57
C LEU A 67 -6.58 -8.17 18.88
N ASP A 68 -6.60 -9.51 19.02
CA ASP A 68 -6.05 -10.20 20.18
C ASP A 68 -4.53 -9.97 20.31
N ARG A 69 -3.81 -10.00 19.17
CA ARG A 69 -2.35 -9.90 19.16
C ARG A 69 -1.83 -8.46 19.04
N LEU A 70 -2.47 -7.63 18.22
CA LEU A 70 -2.03 -6.27 17.89
C LEU A 70 -2.85 -5.16 18.57
N LYS A 71 -3.96 -5.49 19.25
CA LYS A 71 -4.85 -4.53 19.91
C LYS A 71 -5.30 -3.43 18.92
N GLU A 72 -5.02 -2.16 19.25
CA GLU A 72 -5.35 -0.98 18.45
C GLU A 72 -4.72 -0.97 17.05
N ASP A 73 -3.55 -1.57 16.87
CA ASP A 73 -2.90 -1.65 15.56
C ASP A 73 -3.66 -2.60 14.62
N GLY A 74 -4.37 -3.59 15.19
CA GLY A 74 -5.21 -4.52 14.42
C GLY A 74 -6.44 -3.86 13.79
N LEU A 75 -6.85 -2.67 14.26
CA LEU A 75 -7.96 -1.91 13.67
C LEU A 75 -7.57 -1.17 12.40
N ARG A 76 -6.29 -0.80 12.25
CA ARG A 76 -5.75 -0.04 11.12
C ARG A 76 -5.36 -0.91 9.93
N VAL A 77 -5.38 -2.24 10.13
CA VAL A 77 -5.09 -3.22 9.09
C VAL A 77 -6.39 -3.54 8.33
N SER A 78 -6.37 -3.37 7.02
CA SER A 78 -7.41 -3.85 6.12
C SER A 78 -7.15 -5.30 5.75
N ILE A 79 -8.24 -6.07 5.63
CA ILE A 79 -8.20 -7.51 5.39
C ILE A 79 -9.04 -7.75 4.14
N ALA A 80 -8.43 -8.32 3.12
CA ALA A 80 -9.12 -8.86 1.95
C ALA A 80 -8.92 -10.37 1.93
N THR A 81 -9.96 -11.12 1.58
CA THR A 81 -9.91 -12.58 1.54
C THR A 81 -10.60 -13.07 0.30
N HIS A 82 -9.92 -13.97 -0.41
CA HIS A 82 -10.46 -14.67 -1.57
C HIS A 82 -9.98 -16.11 -1.52
N ASP A 83 -10.90 -17.07 -1.54
CA ASP A 83 -10.58 -18.48 -1.56
C ASP A 83 -9.59 -18.87 -0.43
N GLY A 84 -9.79 -18.36 0.78
CA GLY A 84 -8.90 -18.62 1.92
C GLY A 84 -7.47 -18.06 1.79
N ALA A 85 -7.16 -17.31 0.72
CA ALA A 85 -5.98 -16.47 0.65
C ALA A 85 -6.29 -15.13 1.34
N VAL A 86 -5.51 -14.80 2.36
CA VAL A 86 -5.67 -13.58 3.16
C VAL A 86 -4.64 -12.57 2.70
N GLU A 87 -5.10 -11.38 2.35
CA GLU A 87 -4.28 -10.23 2.08
C GLU A 87 -4.43 -9.19 3.19
N LEU A 88 -3.31 -8.86 3.83
CA LEU A 88 -3.24 -7.83 4.87
C LEU A 88 -2.60 -6.58 4.29
N SER A 89 -3.25 -5.43 4.44
CA SER A 89 -2.71 -4.13 4.03
C SER A 89 -2.95 -3.07 5.10
N GLY A 90 -2.16 -2.01 5.09
CA GLY A 90 -2.30 -0.90 6.04
C GLY A 90 -0.98 -0.56 6.72
N ALA A 91 -1.05 0.28 7.74
CA ALA A 91 0.11 0.77 8.48
C ALA A 91 0.08 0.34 9.94
N VAL A 92 1.21 -0.19 10.43
CA VAL A 92 1.41 -0.57 11.85
C VAL A 92 2.60 0.19 12.43
N LYS A 93 2.60 0.42 13.74
CA LYS A 93 3.58 1.31 14.40
C LYS A 93 5.00 0.76 14.44
N ASN A 94 5.15 -0.57 14.44
CA ASN A 94 6.43 -1.24 14.64
C ASN A 94 6.61 -2.40 13.68
N ARG A 95 7.86 -2.68 13.31
CA ARG A 95 8.23 -3.86 12.51
C ARG A 95 7.81 -5.17 13.17
N SER A 96 7.92 -5.25 14.50
CA SER A 96 7.44 -6.39 15.29
C SER A 96 5.94 -6.65 15.10
N SER A 97 5.13 -5.59 14.92
CA SER A 97 3.70 -5.71 14.67
C SER A 97 3.40 -6.33 13.29
N VAL A 98 4.23 -6.09 12.27
CA VAL A 98 4.08 -6.72 10.93
C VAL A 98 4.24 -8.23 11.01
N GLU A 99 5.28 -8.69 11.71
CA GLU A 99 5.55 -10.11 11.90
C GLU A 99 4.47 -10.77 12.76
N LEU A 100 3.97 -10.05 13.76
CA LEU A 100 2.88 -10.52 14.61
C LEU A 100 1.56 -10.62 13.84
N ALA A 101 1.25 -9.66 12.97
CA ALA A 101 0.05 -9.69 12.13
C ALA A 101 0.06 -10.88 11.19
N THR A 102 1.22 -11.13 10.57
CA THR A 102 1.40 -12.26 9.64
C THR A 102 1.19 -13.60 10.35
N ARG A 103 1.81 -13.76 11.54
CA ARG A 103 1.62 -14.98 12.36
C ARG A 103 0.19 -15.14 12.86
N ALA A 104 -0.43 -14.05 13.33
CA ALA A 104 -1.80 -14.05 13.81
C ALA A 104 -2.77 -14.48 12.71
N ALA A 105 -2.67 -13.89 11.51
CA ALA A 105 -3.50 -14.27 10.38
C ALA A 105 -3.25 -15.72 9.92
N ALA A 106 -1.99 -16.17 9.88
CA ALA A 106 -1.65 -17.55 9.48
C ALA A 106 -2.16 -18.60 10.48
N SER A 107 -2.34 -18.23 11.75
CA SER A 107 -2.86 -19.13 12.79
C SER A 107 -4.37 -19.40 12.70
N VAL A 108 -5.10 -18.65 11.86
CA VAL A 108 -6.55 -18.76 11.74
C VAL A 108 -6.94 -19.96 10.89
N LYS A 109 -7.84 -20.79 11.42
CA LYS A 109 -8.38 -21.96 10.69
C LYS A 109 -9.09 -21.53 9.40
N GLY A 110 -8.69 -22.14 8.29
CA GLY A 110 -9.21 -21.86 6.95
C GLY A 110 -8.31 -20.94 6.10
N VAL A 111 -7.25 -20.39 6.68
CA VAL A 111 -6.25 -19.60 5.94
C VAL A 111 -5.31 -20.55 5.20
N ARG A 112 -5.29 -20.47 3.86
CA ARG A 112 -4.41 -21.26 2.98
C ARG A 112 -3.08 -20.55 2.72
N SER A 113 -3.12 -19.23 2.58
CA SER A 113 -1.94 -18.40 2.36
C SER A 113 -2.14 -17.01 2.92
N VAL A 114 -1.08 -16.38 3.44
CA VAL A 114 -1.09 -15.00 3.91
C VAL A 114 -0.14 -14.17 3.07
N ARG A 115 -0.66 -13.11 2.47
CA ARG A 115 0.14 -12.08 1.79
C ARG A 115 0.09 -10.81 2.64
N SER A 116 1.22 -10.43 3.20
CA SER A 116 1.34 -9.19 3.96
C SER A 116 1.90 -8.08 3.06
N ARG A 117 1.09 -7.04 2.84
CA ARG A 117 1.50 -5.74 2.28
C ARG A 117 1.42 -4.65 3.36
N VAL A 118 1.59 -5.04 4.63
CA VAL A 118 1.54 -4.12 5.77
C VAL A 118 2.87 -3.38 5.88
N THR A 119 2.83 -2.06 5.89
CA THR A 119 4.00 -1.19 6.01
C THR A 119 4.19 -0.75 7.45
N VAL A 120 5.44 -0.67 7.91
CA VAL A 120 5.77 -0.05 9.19
C VAL A 120 5.69 1.46 9.01
N ALA A 121 4.84 2.12 9.78
CA ALA A 121 4.95 3.54 10.02
C ALA A 121 6.12 3.72 11.00
N ASP A 122 7.36 3.64 10.50
CA ASP A 122 8.55 3.84 11.32
C ASP A 122 8.51 5.26 11.89
N GLY A 123 8.14 5.36 13.16
CA GLY A 123 8.27 6.59 13.93
C GLY A 123 9.72 6.81 14.33
N THR A 124 10.42 7.72 13.68
CA THR A 124 11.34 8.57 14.45
C THR A 124 10.44 9.38 15.38
N GLN A 125 10.24 8.86 16.59
CA GLN A 125 9.46 9.39 17.72
C GLN A 125 8.59 10.64 17.48
N GLY A 126 7.27 10.44 17.48
CA GLY A 126 6.26 11.51 17.43
C GLY A 126 5.31 11.34 16.24
N PRO A 127 4.04 11.74 16.36
CA PRO A 127 2.99 11.37 15.41
C PRO A 127 3.24 12.01 14.04
N GLU A 128 3.25 11.20 12.97
CA GLU A 128 2.48 11.35 11.72
C GLU A 128 3.02 10.42 10.58
N PRO A 129 2.18 10.07 9.57
CA PRO A 129 2.27 8.84 8.76
C PRO A 129 3.19 8.94 7.52
N PRO A 130 3.43 7.82 6.79
CA PRO A 130 4.63 7.62 5.97
C PRO A 130 4.45 8.04 4.50
N VAL A 131 5.37 8.86 3.99
CA VAL A 131 5.66 8.95 2.54
C VAL A 131 7.15 8.91 2.28
N ALA A 132 7.75 7.77 2.64
CA ALA A 132 9.19 7.52 2.68
C ALA A 132 9.93 7.44 1.32
N ARG A 133 9.31 7.79 0.18
CA ARG A 133 10.03 7.87 -1.11
C ARG A 133 9.76 9.14 -1.94
N VAL A 134 9.06 10.12 -1.37
CA VAL A 134 9.02 11.53 -1.83
C VAL A 134 9.74 12.45 -0.81
N VAL A 135 10.55 11.84 0.06
CA VAL A 135 10.96 12.30 1.41
C VAL A 135 11.77 13.58 1.41
N GLY A 136 12.66 13.78 0.43
CA GLY A 136 13.36 15.05 0.35
C GLY A 136 12.38 16.22 0.22
N SER A 137 11.43 16.15 -0.72
CA SER A 137 10.49 17.25 -0.94
C SER A 137 9.34 17.28 0.05
N VAL A 138 8.81 16.13 0.51
CA VAL A 138 7.65 16.13 1.42
C VAL A 138 8.02 16.35 2.88
N GLU A 139 9.17 15.89 3.38
CA GLU A 139 9.64 16.29 4.71
C GLU A 139 9.92 17.80 4.77
N ARG A 140 10.47 18.37 3.68
CA ARG A 140 10.62 19.82 3.54
C ARG A 140 9.25 20.50 3.53
N SER A 141 8.29 20.03 2.74
CA SER A 141 6.93 20.59 2.74
C SER A 141 6.22 20.51 4.10
N VAL A 142 6.40 19.43 4.87
CA VAL A 142 5.78 19.29 6.20
C VAL A 142 6.50 20.16 7.23
N GLY A 143 7.84 20.18 7.21
CA GLY A 143 8.65 21.05 8.07
C GLY A 143 8.38 22.53 7.81
N ASP A 144 8.22 22.90 6.53
CA ASP A 144 7.88 24.24 6.08
C ASP A 144 6.45 24.62 6.49
N ALA A 145 5.46 23.71 6.33
CA ALA A 145 4.10 23.96 6.82
C ALA A 145 4.04 24.13 8.35
N LEU A 146 4.84 23.37 9.10
CA LEU A 146 4.98 23.52 10.55
C LEU A 146 5.67 24.84 10.92
N LEU A 147 6.68 25.25 10.16
CA LEU A 147 7.37 26.52 10.32
C LEU A 147 6.41 27.69 10.05
N GLU A 148 5.64 27.63 8.97
CA GLU A 148 4.60 28.59 8.61
C GLU A 148 3.57 28.70 9.75
N ALA A 149 3.03 27.57 10.21
CA ALA A 149 2.04 27.54 11.29
C ALA A 149 2.56 28.18 12.59
N ARG A 150 3.82 27.90 12.96
CA ARG A 150 4.46 28.52 14.14
C ARG A 150 4.58 30.03 13.99
N ILE A 151 5.03 30.50 12.83
CA ILE A 151 5.17 31.93 12.55
C ILE A 151 3.80 32.60 12.58
N LYS A 152 2.80 32.02 11.90
CA LYS A 152 1.42 32.52 11.87
C LYS A 152 0.81 32.60 13.26
N THR A 153 1.08 31.63 14.12
CA THR A 153 0.61 31.62 15.52
C THR A 153 1.22 32.79 16.31
N ARG A 154 2.54 32.99 16.22
CA ARG A 154 3.21 34.12 16.89
C ARG A 154 2.79 35.48 16.34
N LEU A 155 2.54 35.58 15.03
CA LEU A 155 1.98 36.78 14.43
C LEU A 155 0.55 37.04 14.95
N LEU A 156 -0.29 36.02 15.07
CA LEU A 156 -1.62 36.16 15.67
C LEU A 156 -1.57 36.63 17.12
N GLU A 157 -0.63 36.11 17.92
CA GLU A 157 -0.45 36.53 19.32
C GLU A 157 -0.03 38.01 19.45
N GLN A 158 0.88 38.48 18.59
CA GLN A 158 1.48 39.81 18.73
C GLN A 158 0.77 40.90 17.90
N LEU A 159 0.24 40.55 16.72
CA LEU A 159 -0.41 41.48 15.78
C LEU A 159 -1.95 41.33 15.77
N GLY A 160 -2.49 40.27 16.39
CA GLY A 160 -3.92 40.04 16.50
C GLY A 160 -4.62 40.01 15.14
N LYS A 161 -5.62 40.88 14.97
CA LYS A 161 -6.44 40.96 13.75
C LYS A 161 -5.64 41.27 12.47
N VAL A 162 -4.47 41.89 12.61
CA VAL A 162 -3.61 42.25 11.46
C VAL A 162 -2.95 41.00 10.87
N ALA A 163 -2.70 39.96 11.67
CA ALA A 163 -2.11 38.71 11.17
C ALA A 163 -3.01 37.98 10.15
N PHE A 164 -4.34 38.18 10.18
CA PHE A 164 -5.23 37.63 9.15
C PHE A 164 -5.08 38.31 7.78
N LYS A 165 -4.46 39.49 7.71
CA LYS A 165 -4.17 40.21 6.47
C LYS A 165 -2.74 39.99 5.96
N VAL A 166 -1.98 39.17 6.69
CA VAL A 166 -0.59 38.85 6.40
C VAL A 166 -0.51 37.37 6.06
N ASP A 167 -0.13 37.09 4.83
CA ASP A 167 0.15 35.74 4.37
C ASP A 167 1.61 35.43 4.63
N VAL A 168 1.84 34.25 5.22
CA VAL A 168 3.15 33.71 5.52
C VAL A 168 3.31 32.49 4.65
N ASP A 169 4.41 32.43 3.92
CA ASP A 169 4.79 31.26 3.14
C ASP A 169 6.20 30.87 3.57
N ALA A 170 6.42 29.59 3.87
CA ALA A 170 7.74 29.08 4.18
C ALA A 170 8.11 28.02 3.15
N ALA A 171 9.31 28.12 2.59
CA ALA A 171 9.84 27.14 1.65
C ALA A 171 11.35 26.99 1.86
N ASP A 172 11.79 25.76 2.16
CA ASP A 172 13.18 25.40 2.40
C ASP A 172 13.88 26.31 3.45
N GLY A 173 13.13 26.73 4.48
CA GLY A 173 13.61 27.65 5.53
C GLY A 173 13.69 29.13 5.13
N VAL A 174 13.24 29.51 3.93
CA VAL A 174 13.05 30.90 3.52
C VAL A 174 11.59 31.29 3.77
N VAL A 175 11.38 32.32 4.59
CA VAL A 175 10.04 32.80 4.93
C VAL A 175 9.71 34.02 4.10
N THR A 176 8.59 33.99 3.39
CA THR A 176 8.05 35.14 2.67
C THR A 176 6.83 35.68 3.40
N LEU A 177 6.89 36.96 3.77
CA LEU A 177 5.77 37.68 4.38
C LEU A 177 5.15 38.58 3.32
N SER A 178 3.87 38.39 3.04
CA SER A 178 3.12 39.19 2.06
C SER A 178 1.79 39.66 2.62
N GLY A 179 1.20 40.69 2.02
CA GLY A 179 -0.07 41.26 2.48
C GLY A 179 0.02 42.71 2.94
N ALA A 180 -1.04 43.19 3.59
CA ALA A 180 -1.24 44.59 3.92
C ALA A 180 -1.23 44.81 5.44
N VAL A 181 -0.29 45.65 5.88
CA VAL A 181 -0.19 46.07 7.28
C VAL A 181 -0.55 47.55 7.41
N PRO A 182 -1.17 47.98 8.53
CA PRO A 182 -1.60 49.36 8.69
C PRO A 182 -0.47 50.33 9.07
N ASP A 183 0.68 49.83 9.55
CA ASP A 183 1.78 50.70 9.99
C ASP A 183 3.14 50.07 9.75
N ALA A 184 4.15 50.92 9.55
CA ALA A 184 5.55 50.50 9.45
C ALA A 184 6.06 49.83 10.74
N ALA A 185 5.54 50.20 11.91
CA ALA A 185 5.90 49.54 13.17
C ALA A 185 5.50 48.05 13.19
N ARG A 186 4.29 47.75 12.71
CA ARG A 186 3.77 46.38 12.61
C ARG A 186 4.51 45.57 11.54
N LYS A 187 4.90 46.20 10.44
CA LYS A 187 5.79 45.60 9.43
C LYS A 187 7.10 45.10 10.05
N ARG A 188 7.80 45.97 10.80
CA ARG A 188 9.08 45.61 11.45
C ARG A 188 8.91 44.51 12.49
N LEU A 189 7.80 44.56 13.24
CA LEU A 189 7.49 43.55 14.25
C LEU A 189 7.21 42.18 13.61
N ALA A 190 6.46 42.14 12.51
CA ALA A 190 6.22 40.91 11.75
C ALA A 190 7.53 40.27 11.23
N ALA A 191 8.41 41.09 10.66
CA ALA A 191 9.72 40.65 10.20
C ALA A 191 10.60 40.12 11.36
N GLY A 192 10.54 40.77 12.53
CA GLY A 192 11.26 40.32 13.74
C GLY A 192 10.75 38.98 14.29
N ILE A 193 9.44 38.76 14.27
CA ILE A 193 8.83 37.49 14.69
C ILE A 193 9.24 36.35 13.76
N ALA A 194 9.21 36.58 12.44
CA ALA A 194 9.67 35.59 11.48
C ALA A 194 11.14 35.22 11.73
N ARG A 195 12.04 36.22 11.87
CA ARG A 195 13.48 35.97 12.12
C ARG A 195 13.77 35.28 13.45
N SER A 196 12.97 35.51 14.48
CA SER A 196 13.15 34.89 15.81
C SER A 196 12.57 33.49 15.93
N THR A 197 11.98 32.95 14.86
CA THR A 197 11.42 31.61 14.84
C THR A 197 12.50 30.59 14.48
N SER A 198 12.58 29.50 15.26
CA SER A 198 13.57 28.43 15.06
C SER A 198 13.31 27.72 13.72
N GLY A 199 14.36 27.60 12.90
CA GLY A 199 14.31 27.00 11.56
C GLY A 199 14.30 27.99 10.40
N VAL A 200 14.24 29.30 10.67
CA VAL A 200 14.27 30.34 9.63
C VAL A 200 15.72 30.65 9.24
N GLN A 201 16.03 30.50 7.94
CA GLN A 201 17.32 30.83 7.35
C GLN A 201 17.32 32.24 6.77
N ASP A 202 16.24 32.63 6.08
CA ASP A 202 16.08 33.96 5.51
C ASP A 202 14.62 34.43 5.55
N VAL A 203 14.41 35.76 5.53
CA VAL A 203 13.09 36.38 5.57
C VAL A 203 12.96 37.42 4.46
N ARG A 204 12.03 37.16 3.54
CA ARG A 204 11.62 38.08 2.47
C ARG A 204 10.40 38.88 2.92
N ASP A 205 10.60 40.18 3.07
CA ASP A 205 9.54 41.11 3.43
C ASP A 205 8.92 41.74 2.18
N LEU A 206 7.72 41.30 1.82
CA LEU A 206 6.89 41.84 0.75
C LEU A 206 5.64 42.54 1.30
N LEU A 207 5.67 42.96 2.57
CA LEU A 207 4.54 43.63 3.21
C LEU A 207 4.39 45.07 2.71
N THR A 208 3.16 45.42 2.36
CA THR A 208 2.80 46.79 1.95
C THR A 208 2.15 47.52 3.13
N VAL A 209 2.64 48.73 3.43
CA VAL A 209 2.03 49.61 4.43
C VAL A 209 0.93 50.40 3.74
N LYS A 210 -0.30 50.29 4.22
CA LYS A 210 -1.38 51.22 3.84
C LYS A 210 -1.33 52.38 4.82
N GLU A 211 -0.84 53.53 4.35
CA GLU A 211 -0.93 54.81 5.08
C GLU A 211 -2.38 55.28 5.21
#